data_AF-A0A6I4TJM1-F1
#
_entry.id   AF-A0A6I4TJM1-F1
#
_cell.length_a   1.000
_cell.length_b   1.000
_cell.length_c   1.000
_cell.angle_alpha   90.00
_cell.angle_beta   90.00
_cell.angle_gamma   90.00
#
_symmetry.space_group_name_H-M   'P 1'
#
loop_
_entity.id
_entity.type
_entity.pdbx_description
1 polymer ?
#
loop_
_entity_poly.entity_id
_entity_poly.type
_entity_poly.pdbx_seq_one_letter_code
_entity_poly.pdbx_strand_id
1 'polypeptide(L)'
;MALARNLRRDDAGSFGVEFAIALPVLIALMIGILNFGLVFNANGSMRNAMGEGLRYAKVERTASDADVISVTRQSLVGVAPNAVQTLTFNRATVNNTETGTMTMTIVIQPIIPFAPLPPIRLTQTKSIYLPT
;
A
#
# COMPACT_ATOMS: atom_id res chain seq x y z
N MET A 1 13.82 -33.60 -46.52
CA MET A 1 13.28 -32.27 -46.90
C MET A 1 11.75 -32.14 -46.80
N ALA A 2 10.95 -33.21 -46.90
CA ALA A 2 9.49 -33.12 -46.85
C ALA A 2 8.93 -32.65 -45.48
N LEU A 3 9.53 -33.08 -44.37
CA LEU A 3 9.15 -32.68 -43.01
C LEU A 3 9.27 -31.17 -42.76
N ALA A 4 10.36 -30.54 -43.21
CA ALA A 4 10.57 -29.09 -43.08
C ALA A 4 9.56 -28.26 -43.89
N ARG A 5 9.04 -28.81 -45.00
CA ARG A 5 8.01 -28.15 -45.82
C ARG A 5 6.62 -28.25 -45.19
N ASN A 6 6.34 -29.36 -44.51
CA ASN A 6 5.08 -29.55 -43.78
C ASN A 6 5.04 -28.68 -42.51
N LEU A 7 6.15 -28.55 -41.77
CA LEU A 7 6.26 -27.63 -40.62
C LEU A 7 6.10 -26.15 -41.02
N ARG A 8 6.54 -25.74 -42.21
CA ARG A 8 6.34 -24.36 -42.72
C ARG A 8 4.92 -24.08 -43.22
N ARG A 9 4.08 -25.09 -43.41
CA ARG A 9 2.68 -24.98 -43.86
C ARG A 9 1.69 -25.28 -42.73
N ASP A 10 2.19 -25.50 -41.52
CA ASP A 10 1.36 -25.84 -40.37
C ASP A 10 0.92 -24.57 -39.64
N ASP A 11 -0.24 -24.04 -40.03
CA ASP A 11 -0.83 -22.84 -39.45
C ASP A 11 -1.44 -23.09 -38.05
N ALA A 12 -1.57 -24.36 -37.64
CA ALA A 12 -2.11 -24.73 -36.32
C ALA A 12 -1.21 -24.25 -35.16
N GLY A 13 0.08 -24.03 -35.41
CA GLY A 13 1.03 -23.48 -34.44
C GLY A 13 0.96 -21.95 -34.29
N SER A 14 0.39 -21.23 -35.26
CA SER A 14 0.36 -19.75 -35.27
C SER A 14 -0.42 -19.21 -34.08
N PHE A 15 -1.58 -19.82 -33.79
CA PHE A 15 -2.40 -19.45 -32.63
C PHE A 15 -1.67 -19.64 -31.30
N GLY A 16 -0.86 -20.71 -31.18
CA GLY A 16 -0.06 -20.97 -29.99
C GLY A 16 1.00 -19.89 -29.75
N VAL A 17 1.63 -19.39 -30.81
CA VAL A 17 2.64 -18.33 -30.72
C VAL A 17 2.02 -16.98 -30.36
N GLU A 18 0.87 -16.63 -30.97
CA GLU A 18 0.14 -15.41 -30.64
C GLU A 18 -0.29 -15.39 -29.17
N PHE A 19 -0.84 -16.50 -28.67
CA PHE A 19 -1.24 -16.64 -27.27
C PHE A 19 -0.02 -16.56 -26.32
N ALA A 20 1.11 -17.20 -26.68
CA ALA A 20 2.32 -17.17 -25.88
C ALA A 20 2.89 -15.75 -25.71
N ILE A 21 2.69 -14.86 -26.67
CA ILE A 21 3.11 -13.45 -26.59
C ILE A 21 2.08 -12.60 -25.84
N ALA A 22 0.79 -12.85 -26.03
CA ALA A 22 -0.27 -12.12 -25.34
C ALA A 22 -0.34 -12.43 -23.83
N LEU A 23 -0.07 -13.69 -23.44
CA LEU A 23 -0.22 -14.17 -22.08
C LEU A 23 0.67 -13.44 -21.05
N PRO A 24 1.98 -13.19 -21.29
CA PRO A 24 2.81 -12.39 -20.39
C PRO A 24 2.25 -10.98 -20.14
N VAL A 25 1.72 -10.32 -21.17
CA VAL A 25 1.13 -8.99 -21.06
C VAL A 25 -0.14 -9.03 -20.22
N LEU A 26 -1.00 -10.03 -20.45
CA LEU A 26 -2.22 -10.24 -19.68
C LEU A 26 -1.92 -10.50 -18.20
N ILE A 27 -0.95 -11.38 -17.90
CA ILE A 27 -0.53 -11.69 -16.53
C ILE A 27 0.05 -10.45 -15.85
N ALA A 28 0.90 -9.69 -16.54
CA ALA A 28 1.47 -8.45 -16.02
C ALA A 28 0.38 -7.43 -15.68
N LEU A 29 -0.66 -7.30 -16.52
CA LEU A 29 -1.80 -6.42 -16.29
C LEU A 29 -2.64 -6.87 -15.08
N MET A 30 -2.95 -8.17 -14.98
CA MET A 30 -3.68 -8.72 -13.83
C MET A 30 -2.93 -8.47 -12.51
N ILE A 31 -1.63 -8.77 -12.47
CA ILE A 31 -0.80 -8.52 -11.30
C ILE A 31 -0.70 -7.02 -11.01
N GLY A 32 -0.59 -6.18 -12.04
CA GLY A 32 -0.65 -4.73 -11.92
C GLY A 32 -1.91 -4.27 -11.18
N ILE A 33 -3.09 -4.75 -11.58
CA ILE A 33 -4.37 -4.43 -10.92
C ILE A 33 -4.34 -4.84 -9.44
N LEU A 34 -3.81 -6.02 -9.11
CA LEU A 34 -3.69 -6.48 -7.72
C LEU A 34 -2.76 -5.57 -6.90
N ASN A 35 -1.62 -5.16 -7.46
CA ASN A 35 -0.72 -4.21 -6.80
C ASN A 35 -1.42 -2.87 -6.51
N PHE A 36 -2.21 -2.35 -7.46
CA PHE A 36 -3.01 -1.16 -7.21
C PHE A 36 -4.01 -1.37 -6.08
N GLY A 37 -4.69 -2.52 -6.06
CA GLY A 37 -5.59 -2.90 -4.96
C GLY A 37 -4.92 -2.85 -3.58
N LEU A 38 -3.69 -3.37 -3.47
CA LEU A 38 -2.90 -3.31 -2.23
C LEU A 38 -2.56 -1.87 -1.81
N VAL A 39 -2.17 -1.02 -2.77
CA VAL A 39 -1.89 0.41 -2.53
C VAL A 39 -3.15 1.14 -2.03
N PHE A 40 -4.30 0.91 -2.66
CA PHE A 40 -5.57 1.51 -2.23
C PHE A 40 -6.00 1.01 -0.85
N ASN A 41 -5.88 -0.29 -0.60
CA ASN A 41 -6.17 -0.87 0.72
C ASN A 41 -5.28 -0.24 1.80
N ALA A 42 -3.97 -0.18 1.58
CA ALA A 42 -3.04 0.44 2.50
C ALA A 42 -3.41 1.91 2.79
N ASN A 43 -3.72 2.70 1.77
CA ASN A 43 -4.13 4.11 1.96
C ASN A 43 -5.40 4.23 2.82
N GLY A 44 -6.41 3.41 2.57
CA GLY A 44 -7.63 3.37 3.37
C GLY A 44 -7.37 2.96 4.82
N SER A 45 -6.60 1.89 5.02
CA SER A 45 -6.20 1.42 6.35
C SER A 45 -5.38 2.46 7.11
N MET A 46 -4.50 3.22 6.42
CA MET A 46 -3.74 4.31 7.05
C MET A 46 -4.67 5.36 7.64
N ARG A 47 -5.62 5.84 6.83
CA ARG A 47 -6.55 6.90 7.22
C ARG A 47 -7.44 6.49 8.38
N ASN A 48 -7.91 5.24 8.36
CA ASN A 48 -8.71 4.66 9.43
C ASN A 48 -7.91 4.56 10.73
N ALA A 49 -6.74 3.91 10.68
CA ALA A 49 -5.87 3.71 11.83
C ALA A 49 -5.42 5.03 12.48
N MET A 50 -4.98 6.00 11.68
CA MET A 50 -4.60 7.33 12.17
C MET A 50 -5.79 8.06 12.79
N GLY A 51 -7.00 7.89 12.23
CA GLY A 51 -8.22 8.44 12.81
C GLY A 51 -8.51 7.89 14.20
N GLU A 52 -8.36 6.58 14.37
CA GLU A 52 -8.60 5.90 15.63
C GLU A 52 -7.56 6.28 16.69
N GLY A 53 -6.27 6.33 16.33
CA GLY A 53 -5.22 6.81 17.23
C GLY A 53 -5.42 8.24 17.68
N LEU A 54 -5.75 9.15 16.76
CA LEU A 54 -6.05 10.53 17.10
C LEU A 54 -7.31 10.65 17.98
N ARG A 55 -8.35 9.87 17.70
CA ARG A 55 -9.55 9.80 18.56
C ARG A 55 -9.18 9.34 19.97
N TYR A 56 -8.34 8.33 20.09
CA TYR A 56 -7.84 7.85 21.37
C TYR A 56 -7.08 8.95 22.12
N ALA A 57 -6.16 9.67 21.46
CA ALA A 57 -5.44 10.81 22.05
C ALA A 57 -6.39 11.94 22.53
N LYS A 58 -7.52 12.11 21.85
CA LYS A 58 -8.54 13.10 22.22
C LYS A 58 -9.36 12.69 23.44
N VAL A 59 -9.67 11.40 23.56
CA VAL A 59 -10.50 10.85 24.64
C VAL A 59 -9.65 10.62 25.89
N GLU A 60 -8.50 9.98 25.74
CA GLU A 60 -7.56 9.69 26.83
C GLU A 60 -6.42 10.70 26.82
N ARG A 61 -6.63 11.81 27.53
CA ARG A 61 -5.67 12.92 27.56
C ARG A 61 -4.32 12.53 28.14
N THR A 62 -4.33 11.66 29.15
CA THR A 62 -3.13 11.24 29.86
C THR A 62 -2.35 10.14 29.14
N ALA A 63 -2.89 9.63 28.02
CA ALA A 63 -2.22 8.65 27.19
C ALA A 63 -0.85 9.17 26.74
N SER A 64 0.17 8.33 26.91
CA SER A 64 1.47 8.61 26.35
C SER A 64 1.42 8.57 24.82
N ASP A 65 2.36 9.24 24.17
CA ASP A 65 2.47 9.17 22.71
C ASP A 65 2.71 7.73 22.23
N ALA A 66 3.36 6.89 23.05
CA ALA A 66 3.56 5.47 22.78
C ALA A 66 2.24 4.68 22.76
N ASP A 67 1.29 5.00 23.66
CA ASP A 67 -0.03 4.36 23.70
C ASP A 67 -0.84 4.73 22.47
N VAL A 68 -0.82 6.01 22.07
CA VAL A 68 -1.48 6.50 20.86
C VAL A 68 -0.94 5.80 19.62
N ILE A 69 0.39 5.67 19.52
CA ILE A 69 1.05 4.93 18.43
C ILE A 69 0.67 3.45 18.47
N SER A 70 0.61 2.83 19.65
CA SER A 70 0.22 1.42 19.82
C SER A 70 -1.20 1.16 19.32
N VAL A 71 -2.18 1.97 19.76
CA VAL A 71 -3.57 1.88 19.30
C VAL A 71 -3.67 2.10 17.78
N THR A 72 -2.91 3.06 17.24
CA THR A 72 -2.83 3.29 15.80
C THR A 72 -2.32 2.05 15.06
N ARG A 73 -1.25 1.41 15.56
CA ARG A 73 -0.71 0.18 14.96
C ARG A 73 -1.68 -0.99 15.04
N GLN A 74 -2.37 -1.17 16.17
CA GLN A 74 -3.37 -2.23 16.33
C GLN A 74 -4.56 -2.05 15.39
N SER A 75 -4.87 -0.80 15.02
CA SER A 75 -5.94 -0.45 14.10
C SER A 75 -5.56 -0.58 12.61
N LEU A 76 -4.29 -0.87 12.30
CA LEU A 76 -3.85 -1.14 10.92
C LEU A 76 -4.23 -2.58 10.54
N VAL A 77 -5.22 -2.70 9.66
CA VAL A 77 -5.69 -3.99 9.12
C VAL A 77 -5.29 -4.11 7.65
N GLY A 78 -4.88 -5.30 7.22
CA GLY A 78 -4.56 -5.57 5.81
C GLY A 78 -3.21 -5.02 5.32
N VAL A 79 -2.40 -4.46 6.22
CA VAL A 79 -1.04 -3.98 5.93
C VAL A 79 -0.04 -4.86 6.66
N ALA A 80 0.97 -5.35 5.96
CA ALA A 80 2.05 -6.12 6.57
C ALA A 80 2.86 -5.24 7.55
N PRO A 81 3.20 -5.72 8.76
CA PRO A 81 3.90 -4.90 9.76
C PRO A 81 5.23 -4.30 9.27
N ASN A 82 5.96 -5.05 8.44
CA ASN A 82 7.23 -4.62 7.85
C ASN A 82 7.08 -3.54 6.76
N ALA A 83 5.87 -3.31 6.25
CA ALA A 83 5.60 -2.25 5.27
C ALA A 83 5.53 -0.86 5.93
N VAL A 84 5.28 -0.78 7.24
CA VAL A 84 5.24 0.48 7.98
C VAL A 84 6.66 0.95 8.26
N GLN A 85 7.11 1.98 7.53
CA GLN A 85 8.46 2.52 7.69
C GLN A 85 8.53 3.55 8.81
N THR A 86 7.55 4.46 8.86
CA THR A 86 7.46 5.46 9.92
C THR A 86 6.04 5.59 10.41
N LEU A 87 5.89 5.77 11.72
CA LEU A 87 4.65 6.15 12.36
C LEU A 87 5.02 7.04 13.54
N THR A 88 4.63 8.30 13.47
CA THR A 88 4.93 9.30 14.48
C THR A 88 3.67 10.02 14.89
N PHE A 89 3.57 10.27 16.18
CA PHE A 89 2.57 11.14 16.79
C PHE A 89 3.31 12.26 17.49
N ASN A 90 2.83 13.49 17.34
CA ASN A 90 3.38 14.67 17.98
C ASN A 90 2.25 15.56 18.51
N ARG A 91 2.37 15.96 19.76
CA ARG A 91 1.51 16.97 20.39
C ARG A 91 2.18 18.33 20.27
N ALA A 92 1.44 19.34 19.85
CA ALA A 92 1.91 20.72 19.77
C ALA A 92 0.84 21.67 20.27
N THR A 93 1.24 22.70 21.00
CA THR A 93 0.35 23.77 21.45
C THR A 93 0.56 24.99 20.57
N VAL A 94 -0.49 25.41 19.85
CA VAL A 94 -0.49 26.60 19.00
C VAL A 94 -1.60 27.52 19.48
N ASN A 95 -1.26 28.76 19.84
CA ASN A 95 -2.23 29.77 20.31
C ASN A 95 -3.17 29.25 21.42
N ASN A 96 -2.60 28.64 22.47
CA ASN A 96 -3.34 28.02 23.60
C ASN A 96 -4.27 26.86 23.21
N THR A 97 -4.11 26.30 22.00
CA THR A 97 -4.87 25.14 21.54
C THR A 97 -3.93 23.97 21.34
N GLU A 98 -4.15 22.86 22.06
CA GLU A 98 -3.39 21.63 21.85
C GLU A 98 -3.84 20.94 20.57
N THR A 99 -2.89 20.45 19.78
CA THR A 99 -3.10 19.77 18.51
C THR A 99 -2.30 18.47 18.50
N GLY A 100 -2.95 17.37 18.13
CA GLY A 100 -2.30 16.10 17.89
C GLY A 100 -2.10 15.91 16.39
N THR A 101 -0.86 15.71 15.95
CA THR A 101 -0.51 15.42 14.56
C THR A 101 0.06 14.03 14.44
N MET A 102 -0.54 13.22 13.57
CA MET A 102 -0.11 11.88 13.24
C MET A 102 0.45 11.86 11.83
N THR A 103 1.63 11.29 11.63
CA THR A 103 2.24 11.06 10.31
C THR A 103 2.62 9.59 10.18
N MET A 104 2.23 8.97 9.07
CA MET A 104 2.55 7.58 8.78
C MET A 104 3.07 7.42 7.35
N THR A 105 4.12 6.61 7.21
CA THR A 105 4.67 6.21 5.91
C THR A 105 4.67 4.70 5.76
N ILE A 106 4.02 4.22 4.71
CA ILE A 106 4.03 2.81 4.30
C ILE A 106 4.77 2.69 2.97
N VAL A 107 5.59 1.65 2.85
CA VAL A 107 6.32 1.31 1.63
C VAL A 107 5.83 -0.04 1.11
N ILE A 108 5.34 -0.05 -0.13
CA ILE A 108 4.85 -1.26 -0.81
C ILE A 108 5.79 -1.55 -1.98
N GLN A 109 6.25 -2.79 -2.08
CA GLN A 109 7.07 -3.26 -3.20
C GLN A 109 6.16 -3.99 -4.19
N PRO A 110 5.78 -3.36 -5.32
CA PRO A 110 4.94 -4.01 -6.32
C PRO A 110 5.73 -5.13 -7.01
N ILE A 111 5.05 -6.23 -7.28
CA ILE A 111 5.62 -7.35 -8.04
C ILE A 111 5.11 -7.23 -9.47
N ILE A 112 5.98 -7.14 -10.47
CA ILE A 112 5.59 -7.34 -11.87
C ILE A 112 6.50 -8.41 -12.46
N PRO A 113 5.95 -9.37 -13.22
CA PRO A 113 6.78 -10.31 -13.97
C PRO A 113 7.74 -9.58 -14.91
N PHE A 114 9.00 -10.03 -14.96
CA PHE A 114 10.00 -9.59 -15.95
C PHE A 114 10.56 -8.16 -15.80
N ALA A 115 10.17 -7.39 -14.78
CA ALA A 115 10.77 -6.07 -14.51
C ALA A 115 10.78 -5.73 -13.01
N PRO A 116 11.92 -5.31 -12.42
CA PRO A 116 11.93 -4.74 -11.08
C PRO A 116 11.32 -3.33 -11.12
N LEU A 117 10.42 -3.05 -10.20
CA LEU A 117 9.87 -1.71 -10.00
C LEU A 117 10.40 -1.06 -8.73
N PRO A 118 10.57 0.27 -8.71
CA PRO A 118 10.88 0.97 -7.48
C PRO A 118 9.72 0.83 -6.47
N PRO A 119 10.02 0.83 -5.15
CA PRO A 119 8.98 0.79 -4.13
C PRO A 119 8.07 2.01 -4.19
N ILE A 120 6.77 1.80 -3.97
CA ILE A 120 5.78 2.86 -3.85
C ILE A 120 5.74 3.30 -2.39
N ARG A 121 5.89 4.61 -2.16
CA ARG A 121 5.85 5.21 -0.82
C ARG A 121 4.56 6.01 -0.64
N LEU A 122 3.80 5.67 0.39
CA LEU A 122 2.58 6.36 0.78
C LEU A 122 2.84 7.07 2.10
N THR A 123 2.81 8.40 2.10
CA THR A 123 2.86 9.21 3.32
C THR A 123 1.52 9.89 3.52
N GLN A 124 0.98 9.80 4.72
CA GLN A 124 -0.24 10.49 5.14
C GLN A 124 0.00 11.21 6.45
N THR A 125 -0.51 12.44 6.53
CA THR A 125 -0.49 13.26 7.76
C THR A 125 -1.92 13.68 8.08
N LYS A 126 -2.29 13.56 9.35
CA LYS A 126 -3.61 13.94 9.86
C LYS A 126 -3.43 14.65 11.20
N SER A 127 -4.14 15.76 11.37
CA SER A 127 -4.08 16.55 12.60
C SER A 127 -5.49 16.79 13.14
N ILE A 128 -5.61 16.83 14.46
CA ILE A 128 -6.84 17.20 15.16
C ILE A 128 -6.54 18.13 16.33
N TYR A 129 -7.54 18.93 16.70
CA TYR A 129 -7.57 19.60 17.99
C TYR A 129 -7.69 18.56 19.12
N LEU A 130 -6.86 18.73 20.13
CA LEU A 130 -6.94 18.04 21.41
C LEU A 130 -7.52 19.02 22.43
N PRO A 131 -8.56 18.62 23.18
CA PRO A 131 -9.17 19.51 24.14
C PRO A 131 -8.15 19.81 25.25
N THR A 132 -8.10 21.08 25.67
CA THR A 132 -7.33 21.59 26.84
C THR A 132 -7.97 21.23 28.16
#